data_AF-A0A1J5PSD6-F1
#
_entry.id   AF-A0A1J5PSD6-F1
#
_cell.length_a   1.000
_cell.length_b   1.000
_cell.length_c   1.000
_cell.angle_alpha   90.00
_cell.angle_beta   90.00
_cell.angle_gamma   90.00
#
_symmetry.space_group_name_H-M   'P 1'
#
loop_
_entity.id
_entity.type
_entity.pdbx_description
1 polymer ?
#
loop_
_entity_poly.entity_id
_entity_poly.type
_entity_poly.pdbx_seq_one_letter_code
_entity_poly.pdbx_strand_id
1 'polypeptide(L)'
;MVDLNRGKHAALRLQHLSSQLFLALRAHRRRVALGVGGALLLSSAGAYALVEIQPQLPPRSTLAVSIDNDAQAQTQAIDSADLSFYRSTTVRRQDTVQQLLKRLGVTDPAAVKQLGADARMRALIAVGASPEPIRAQVNAQGELQQLSAVLPLPAGADPYAKPQWRELQVRSGQDGALDISTIERKIEVRTRLASATVRGALSTTLSQANVPSAVGAQLVRVFAPQVDMRRAMRKGDRVSLVYEMYALDGCEVRTGRLLAAEIQTRGKTRQAVWFAAQGDTRGGYYTPAGQGMEKIWASSPLPGAKVTSPFGMRVHPVSKRREMHEGVDFSARIGTSVPSVAEGRVKFAGMQNGYGNVIKIVHPGGFETVYAHLSNIAVKPGQVVEEGQIIGKTGNTGTSTGPHLHFEFHVAGHLADPLRMASYVPQGRPLPPGEKAPFYAATAVLRTQLAQAAGGDAVRLARAD
;
A
#
# COMPACT_ATOMS: atom_id res chain seq x y z
N MET A 1 -18.09 -21.12 114.87
CA MET A 1 -17.89 -19.93 115.71
C MET A 1 -16.39 -19.81 115.95
N VAL A 2 -15.73 -18.84 115.29
CA VAL A 2 -14.27 -18.64 115.34
C VAL A 2 -13.94 -17.84 116.60
N ASP A 3 -12.86 -18.17 117.33
CA ASP A 3 -12.33 -17.24 118.32
C ASP A 3 -10.84 -16.93 118.12
N LEU A 4 -10.60 -15.64 117.92
CA LEU A 4 -9.35 -14.97 117.61
C LEU A 4 -8.65 -14.58 118.91
N ASN A 5 -7.65 -15.33 119.36
CA ASN A 5 -6.58 -14.71 120.19
C ASN A 5 -5.23 -15.44 120.19
N ARG A 6 -5.05 -16.42 119.30
CA ARG A 6 -3.74 -17.08 119.06
C ARG A 6 -2.64 -16.12 118.55
N GLY A 7 -3.00 -14.89 118.13
CA GLY A 7 -2.07 -13.89 117.61
C GLY A 7 -1.28 -13.06 118.64
N LYS A 8 -1.75 -12.90 119.89
CA LYS A 8 -1.09 -11.97 120.85
C LYS A 8 0.05 -12.59 121.68
N HIS A 9 -0.05 -13.85 122.07
CA HIS A 9 1.04 -14.50 122.82
C HIS A 9 2.20 -14.98 121.93
N ALA A 10 1.95 -15.26 120.65
CA ALA A 10 3.00 -15.53 119.67
C ALA A 10 3.92 -14.30 119.50
N ALA A 11 3.35 -13.09 119.46
CA ALA A 11 4.10 -11.84 119.40
C ALA A 11 4.93 -11.58 120.67
N LEU A 12 4.40 -11.90 121.85
CA LEU A 12 5.11 -11.75 123.14
C LEU A 12 6.22 -12.79 123.33
N ARG A 13 6.07 -14.03 122.84
CA ARG A 13 7.16 -15.03 122.84
C ARG A 13 8.28 -14.64 121.88
N LEU A 14 7.95 -14.06 120.72
CA LEU A 14 8.92 -13.57 119.74
C LEU A 14 9.78 -12.42 120.30
N GLN A 15 9.17 -11.49 121.04
CA GLN A 15 9.91 -10.38 121.69
C GLN A 15 10.83 -10.86 122.82
N HIS A 16 10.44 -11.89 123.58
CA HIS A 16 11.31 -12.42 124.63
C HIS A 16 12.47 -13.25 124.06
N LEU A 17 12.22 -14.06 123.01
CA LEU A 17 13.26 -14.78 122.29
C LEU A 17 14.26 -13.83 121.62
N SER A 18 13.81 -12.71 121.03
CA SER A 18 14.71 -11.73 120.41
C SER A 18 15.61 -11.02 121.44
N SER A 19 15.12 -10.77 122.66
CA SER A 19 15.93 -10.17 123.73
C SER A 19 17.03 -11.11 124.23
N GLN A 20 16.76 -12.41 124.35
CA GLN A 20 17.78 -13.40 124.73
C GLN A 20 18.79 -13.67 123.62
N LEU A 21 18.34 -13.68 122.36
CA LEU A 21 19.23 -13.80 121.20
C LEU A 21 20.21 -12.62 121.11
N PHE A 22 19.73 -11.40 121.38
CA PHE A 22 20.55 -10.19 121.34
C PHE A 22 21.62 -10.17 122.45
N LEU A 23 21.29 -10.65 123.65
CA LEU A 23 22.25 -10.79 124.74
C LEU A 23 23.30 -11.89 124.46
N ALA A 24 22.88 -13.03 123.89
CA ALA A 24 23.79 -14.11 123.50
C ALA A 24 24.76 -13.68 122.38
N LEU A 25 24.28 -12.92 121.39
CA LEU A 25 25.09 -12.36 120.30
C LEU A 25 26.12 -11.34 120.81
N ARG A 26 25.79 -10.57 121.86
CA ARG A 26 26.71 -9.59 122.48
C ARG A 26 27.77 -10.26 123.34
N ALA A 27 27.43 -11.36 124.04
CA ALA A 27 28.37 -12.12 124.87
C ALA A 27 29.43 -12.89 124.05
N HIS A 28 29.11 -13.31 122.82
CA HIS A 28 30.00 -14.12 121.98
C HIS A 28 30.42 -13.43 120.66
N ARG A 29 30.57 -12.09 120.69
CA ARG A 29 30.83 -11.27 119.50
C ARG A 29 31.99 -11.76 118.62
N ARG A 30 33.07 -12.28 119.22
CA ARG A 30 34.26 -12.76 118.49
C ARG A 30 33.99 -14.05 117.71
N ARG A 31 33.16 -14.97 118.24
CA ARG A 31 32.82 -16.23 117.56
C ARG A 31 31.80 -16.01 116.44
N VAL A 32 30.87 -15.07 116.61
CA VAL A 32 29.92 -14.68 115.57
C VAL A 32 30.61 -13.94 114.44
N ALA A 33 31.54 -13.02 114.75
CA ALA A 33 32.35 -12.34 113.74
C ALA A 33 33.24 -13.32 112.94
N LEU A 34 33.82 -14.34 113.60
CA LEU A 34 34.58 -15.39 112.92
C LEU A 34 33.70 -16.32 112.06
N GLY A 35 32.47 -16.62 112.50
CA GLY A 35 31.51 -17.40 111.71
C GLY A 35 30.99 -16.67 110.47
N VAL A 36 30.65 -15.38 110.61
CA VAL A 36 30.20 -14.54 109.48
C VAL A 36 31.37 -14.21 108.54
N GLY A 37 32.57 -13.96 109.07
CA GLY A 37 33.78 -13.79 108.27
C GLY A 37 34.18 -15.05 107.50
N GLY A 38 34.05 -16.24 108.11
CA GLY A 38 34.27 -17.52 107.45
C GLY A 38 33.22 -17.83 106.37
N ALA A 39 31.95 -17.53 106.63
CA ALA A 39 30.88 -17.71 105.64
C ALA A 39 30.96 -16.72 104.47
N LEU A 40 31.42 -15.48 104.70
CA LEU A 40 31.69 -14.51 103.64
C LEU A 40 32.93 -14.87 102.81
N LEU A 41 33.99 -15.41 103.43
CA LEU A 41 35.19 -15.88 102.72
C LEU A 41 34.97 -17.18 101.93
N LEU A 42 34.01 -18.02 102.33
CA LEU A 42 33.57 -19.19 101.55
C LEU A 42 32.61 -18.83 100.40
N SER A 43 32.01 -17.63 100.43
CA SER A 43 31.22 -17.09 99.31
C SER A 43 32.04 -16.30 98.28
N SER A 44 33.32 -16.00 98.59
CA SER A 44 34.24 -15.25 97.71
C SER A 44 35.24 -16.14 96.94
N ALA A 45 35.00 -17.46 96.86
CA ALA A 45 35.77 -18.41 96.05
C ALA A 45 35.07 -18.74 94.72
N GLY A 46 34.24 -17.83 94.20
CA GLY A 46 33.88 -17.80 92.79
C GLY A 46 34.99 -17.09 92.02
N ALA A 47 36.07 -17.81 91.68
CA ALA A 47 37.09 -17.28 90.79
C ALA A 47 36.43 -16.90 89.46
N TYR A 48 36.39 -15.60 89.17
CA TYR A 48 36.12 -15.07 87.85
C TYR A 48 37.25 -15.55 86.91
N ALA A 49 37.07 -16.70 86.28
CA ALA A 49 37.63 -16.88 84.96
C ALA A 49 36.84 -15.92 84.06
N LEU A 50 37.42 -14.76 83.78
CA LEU A 50 37.05 -13.94 82.64
C LEU A 50 37.24 -14.80 81.40
N VAL A 51 36.22 -15.57 81.03
CA VAL A 51 36.07 -16.03 79.66
C VAL A 51 35.90 -14.76 78.87
N GLU A 52 36.94 -14.44 78.11
CA GLU A 52 36.88 -13.46 77.05
C GLU A 52 35.78 -13.95 76.10
N ILE A 53 34.54 -13.49 76.33
CA ILE A 53 33.48 -13.60 75.34
C ILE A 53 33.88 -12.59 74.27
N GLN A 54 34.87 -12.95 73.46
CA GLN A 54 34.78 -12.62 72.05
C GLN A 54 33.37 -13.09 71.68
N PRO A 55 32.46 -12.23 71.21
CA PRO A 55 31.30 -12.75 70.52
C PRO A 55 31.93 -13.62 69.44
N GLN A 56 31.81 -14.94 69.59
CA GLN A 56 32.01 -15.81 68.45
C GLN A 56 30.95 -15.29 67.50
N LEU A 57 31.37 -14.40 66.58
CA LEU A 57 30.65 -14.20 65.35
C LEU A 57 30.35 -15.63 64.93
N PRO A 58 29.06 -16.03 64.84
CA PRO A 58 28.70 -17.41 64.51
C PRO A 58 29.61 -17.78 63.34
N PRO A 59 30.35 -18.90 63.44
CA PRO A 59 31.56 -19.16 62.64
C PRO A 59 31.24 -18.67 61.26
N ARG A 60 31.91 -17.58 60.82
CA ARG A 60 31.44 -16.78 59.69
C ARG A 60 31.15 -17.76 58.59
N SER A 61 29.89 -18.12 58.42
CA SER A 61 29.54 -19.14 57.48
C SER A 61 29.63 -18.35 56.21
N THR A 62 30.81 -18.35 55.60
CA THR A 62 30.84 -18.35 54.16
C THR A 62 30.01 -19.57 53.80
N LEU A 63 28.70 -19.36 53.72
CA LEU A 63 27.91 -19.90 52.65
C LEU A 63 28.66 -19.44 51.40
N ALA A 64 29.69 -20.20 51.05
CA ALA A 64 29.95 -20.48 49.67
C ALA A 64 28.68 -21.19 49.21
N VAL A 65 27.64 -20.38 48.97
CA VAL A 65 26.74 -20.71 47.88
C VAL A 65 27.72 -20.69 46.72
N SER A 66 28.20 -21.87 46.34
CA SER A 66 28.51 -22.11 44.95
C SER A 66 27.24 -21.64 44.26
N ILE A 67 27.25 -20.42 43.75
CA ILE A 67 26.33 -20.10 42.69
C ILE A 67 26.79 -21.12 41.67
N ASP A 68 26.03 -22.20 41.52
CA ASP A 68 26.08 -23.03 40.34
C ASP A 68 25.61 -22.10 39.22
N ASN A 69 26.47 -21.13 38.89
CA ASN A 69 26.60 -20.62 37.56
C ASN A 69 27.23 -21.78 36.84
N ASP A 70 26.39 -22.80 36.61
CA ASP A 70 26.56 -23.67 35.50
C ASP A 70 26.31 -22.78 34.28
N ALA A 71 27.26 -21.87 34.04
CA ALA A 71 27.32 -21.02 32.89
C ALA A 71 27.37 -21.92 31.66
N GLN A 72 27.85 -23.16 31.81
CA GLN A 72 27.72 -24.21 30.81
C GLN A 72 26.27 -24.65 30.61
N ALA A 73 25.48 -24.97 31.65
CA ALA A 73 24.05 -25.27 31.49
C ALA A 73 23.21 -24.06 31.08
N GLN A 74 23.53 -22.84 31.52
CA GLN A 74 22.88 -21.62 31.06
C GLN A 74 23.27 -21.28 29.61
N THR A 75 24.54 -21.45 29.23
CA THR A 75 24.99 -21.31 27.85
C THR A 75 24.40 -22.41 26.99
N GLN A 76 24.30 -23.65 27.47
CA GLN A 76 23.61 -24.74 26.79
C GLN A 76 22.11 -24.50 26.71
N ALA A 77 21.47 -23.90 27.71
CA ALA A 77 20.06 -23.52 27.69
C ALA A 77 19.79 -22.33 26.75
N ILE A 78 20.75 -21.41 26.60
CA ILE A 78 20.69 -20.29 25.65
C ILE A 78 21.05 -20.75 24.22
N ASP A 79 22.01 -21.65 24.07
CA ASP A 79 22.42 -22.27 22.79
C ASP A 79 21.37 -23.27 22.28
N SER A 80 20.63 -23.92 23.20
CA SER A 80 19.48 -24.78 22.88
C SER A 80 18.15 -24.03 22.86
N ALA A 81 18.14 -22.73 23.17
CA ALA A 81 16.97 -21.93 22.90
C ALA A 81 16.85 -21.83 21.36
N ASP A 82 15.78 -22.38 20.80
CA ASP A 82 15.43 -22.23 19.38
C ASP A 82 15.16 -20.74 19.08
N LEU A 83 16.23 -19.98 18.84
CA LEU A 83 16.15 -18.56 18.55
C LEU A 83 15.67 -18.38 17.11
N SER A 84 14.38 -18.07 16.97
CA SER A 84 13.78 -17.64 15.71
C SER A 84 13.85 -16.13 15.53
N PHE A 85 14.41 -15.68 14.42
CA PHE A 85 14.45 -14.29 14.01
C PHE A 85 13.37 -14.00 12.96
N TYR A 86 12.54 -12.99 13.23
CA TYR A 86 11.60 -12.46 12.26
C TYR A 86 12.27 -11.32 11.48
N ARG A 87 12.32 -11.46 10.16
CA ARG A 87 12.86 -10.48 9.23
C ARG A 87 11.79 -10.08 8.24
N SER A 88 11.77 -8.80 7.88
CA SER A 88 10.85 -8.29 6.88
C SER A 88 11.54 -7.30 5.95
N THR A 89 11.26 -7.41 4.66
CA THR A 89 11.85 -6.53 3.65
C THR A 89 10.96 -6.42 2.43
N THR A 90 11.10 -5.35 1.64
CA THR A 90 10.39 -5.18 0.37
C THR A 90 11.26 -5.58 -0.81
N VAL A 91 10.63 -6.01 -1.91
CA VAL A 91 11.33 -6.30 -3.16
C VAL A 91 11.83 -4.99 -3.77
N ARG A 92 13.06 -5.00 -4.31
CA ARG A 92 13.67 -3.88 -5.04
C ARG A 92 13.76 -4.22 -6.53
N ARG A 93 13.83 -3.19 -7.38
CA ARG A 93 13.87 -3.33 -8.86
C ARG A 93 15.00 -4.22 -9.40
N GLN A 94 16.09 -4.37 -8.67
CA GLN A 94 17.25 -5.16 -9.11
C GLN A 94 17.47 -6.40 -8.24
N ASP A 95 16.53 -6.74 -7.35
CA ASP A 95 16.67 -7.95 -6.54
C ASP A 95 16.60 -9.19 -7.43
N THR A 96 17.47 -10.17 -7.16
CA THR A 96 17.24 -11.57 -7.52
C THR A 96 16.56 -12.30 -6.36
N VAL A 97 15.97 -13.48 -6.60
CA VAL A 97 15.41 -14.31 -5.51
C VAL A 97 16.46 -14.56 -4.43
N GLN A 98 17.70 -14.89 -4.83
CA GLN A 98 18.80 -15.12 -3.90
C GLN A 98 19.17 -13.87 -3.08
N GLN A 99 19.24 -12.69 -3.72
CA GLN A 99 19.54 -11.44 -3.02
C GLN A 99 18.44 -11.05 -2.03
N LEU A 100 17.18 -11.25 -2.41
CA LEU A 100 16.03 -11.04 -1.53
C LEU A 100 16.09 -11.98 -0.32
N LEU A 101 16.31 -13.28 -0.53
CA LEU A 101 16.41 -14.29 0.53
C LEU A 101 17.57 -13.99 1.48
N LYS A 102 18.74 -13.62 0.94
CA LYS A 102 19.88 -13.19 1.74
C LYS A 102 19.55 -12.00 2.64
N ARG A 103 18.80 -11.00 2.12
CA ARG A 103 18.35 -9.84 2.91
C ARG A 103 17.31 -10.20 3.97
N LEU A 104 16.55 -11.28 3.76
CA LEU A 104 15.63 -11.84 4.76
C LEU A 104 16.36 -12.71 5.79
N GLY A 105 17.68 -12.90 5.66
CA GLY A 105 18.48 -13.73 6.56
C GLY A 105 18.43 -15.22 6.22
N VAL A 106 17.88 -15.60 5.06
CA VAL A 106 17.89 -16.99 4.59
C VAL A 106 19.22 -17.25 3.91
N THR A 107 20.06 -18.07 4.53
CA THR A 107 21.39 -18.45 4.04
C THR A 107 21.51 -19.92 3.68
N ASP A 108 20.52 -20.76 4.02
CA ASP A 108 20.49 -22.16 3.63
C ASP A 108 20.54 -22.35 2.10
N PRO A 109 21.59 -23.00 1.54
CA PRO A 109 21.72 -23.26 0.11
C PRO A 109 20.58 -24.09 -0.47
N ALA A 110 20.02 -25.04 0.30
CA ALA A 110 18.94 -25.91 -0.17
C ALA A 110 17.63 -25.12 -0.35
N ALA A 111 17.23 -24.35 0.66
CA ALA A 111 16.08 -23.45 0.58
C ALA A 111 16.23 -22.40 -0.53
N VAL A 112 17.40 -21.78 -0.67
CA VAL A 112 17.67 -20.80 -1.73
C VAL A 112 17.52 -21.42 -3.12
N LYS A 113 17.99 -22.65 -3.32
CA LYS A 113 17.84 -23.38 -4.60
C LYS A 113 16.37 -23.70 -4.90
N GLN A 114 15.63 -24.26 -3.93
CA GLN A 114 14.22 -24.61 -4.11
C GLN A 114 13.36 -23.37 -4.40
N LEU A 115 13.52 -22.32 -3.60
CA LEU A 115 12.78 -21.05 -3.78
C LEU A 115 13.19 -20.31 -5.05
N GLY A 116 14.45 -20.43 -5.48
CA GLY A 116 14.92 -19.89 -6.76
C GLY A 116 14.25 -20.53 -7.97
N ALA A 117 13.88 -21.81 -7.88
CA ALA A 117 13.20 -22.53 -8.96
C ALA A 117 11.69 -22.25 -9.01
N ASP A 118 11.06 -21.92 -7.86
CA ASP A 118 9.62 -21.71 -7.75
C ASP A 118 9.14 -20.49 -8.58
N ALA A 119 8.07 -20.70 -9.35
CA ALA A 119 7.53 -19.67 -10.24
C ALA A 119 6.89 -18.49 -9.50
N ARG A 120 6.34 -18.72 -8.31
CA ARG A 120 5.67 -17.70 -7.48
C ARG A 120 6.70 -16.75 -6.88
N MET A 121 7.83 -17.28 -6.41
CA MET A 121 8.98 -16.46 -5.97
C MET A 121 9.55 -15.63 -7.12
N ARG A 122 9.69 -16.21 -8.32
CA ARG A 122 10.10 -15.44 -9.51
C ARG A 122 9.08 -14.35 -9.89
N ALA A 123 7.79 -14.61 -9.72
CA ALA A 123 6.75 -13.62 -9.98
C ALA A 123 6.83 -12.42 -9.03
N LEU A 124 7.15 -12.63 -7.74
CA LEU A 124 7.39 -11.53 -6.78
C LEU A 124 8.51 -10.59 -7.25
N ILE A 125 9.60 -11.17 -7.76
CA ILE A 125 10.74 -10.42 -8.27
C ILE A 125 10.44 -9.73 -9.61
N ALA A 126 9.70 -10.40 -10.50
CA ALA A 126 9.40 -9.91 -11.85
C ALA A 126 8.60 -8.60 -11.84
N VAL A 127 7.80 -8.35 -10.80
CA VAL A 127 7.09 -7.06 -10.61
C VAL A 127 8.04 -5.94 -10.23
N GLY A 128 9.21 -6.26 -9.68
CA GLY A 128 10.21 -5.30 -9.22
C GLY A 128 9.84 -4.73 -7.86
N ALA A 129 9.84 -3.39 -7.73
CA ALA A 129 9.58 -2.75 -6.44
C ALA A 129 8.11 -2.90 -6.02
N SER A 130 7.83 -3.77 -5.04
CA SER A 130 6.51 -3.92 -4.42
C SER A 130 6.45 -3.19 -3.07
N PRO A 131 5.36 -2.46 -2.77
CA PRO A 131 5.17 -1.85 -1.45
C PRO A 131 4.89 -2.87 -0.35
N GLU A 132 4.38 -4.06 -0.69
CA GLU A 132 4.07 -5.12 0.25
C GLU A 132 5.36 -5.79 0.75
N PRO A 133 5.58 -5.85 2.08
CA PRO A 133 6.76 -6.49 2.63
C PRO A 133 6.63 -8.01 2.61
N ILE A 134 7.74 -8.67 2.31
CA ILE A 134 7.94 -10.11 2.48
C ILE A 134 8.43 -10.34 3.91
N ARG A 135 7.92 -11.38 4.55
CA ARG A 135 8.27 -11.74 5.93
C ARG A 135 8.85 -13.14 5.95
N ALA A 136 9.94 -13.32 6.69
CA ALA A 136 10.57 -14.61 6.90
C ALA A 136 10.87 -14.80 8.39
N GLN A 137 10.73 -16.04 8.84
CA GLN A 137 11.20 -16.53 10.13
C GLN A 137 12.37 -17.46 9.85
N VAL A 138 13.52 -17.16 10.41
CA VAL A 138 14.77 -17.93 10.24
C VAL A 138 15.34 -18.31 11.60
N ASN A 139 15.96 -19.46 11.73
CA ASN A 139 16.67 -19.83 12.96
C ASN A 139 18.04 -19.13 13.06
N ALA A 140 18.78 -19.41 14.13
CA ALA A 140 20.11 -18.83 14.36
C ALA A 140 21.15 -19.19 13.28
N GLN A 141 20.96 -20.31 12.58
CA GLN A 141 21.82 -20.80 11.51
C GLN A 141 21.43 -20.22 10.13
N GLY A 142 20.35 -19.43 10.06
CA GLY A 142 19.84 -18.83 8.83
C GLY A 142 19.06 -19.80 7.93
N GLU A 143 18.57 -20.89 8.50
CA GLU A 143 17.63 -21.81 7.86
C GLU A 143 16.21 -21.25 7.92
N LEU A 144 15.45 -21.44 6.85
CA LEU A 144 14.10 -20.89 6.73
C LEU A 144 13.09 -21.78 7.47
N GLN A 145 12.40 -21.23 8.48
CA GLN A 145 11.28 -21.90 9.15
C GLN A 145 9.94 -21.57 8.48
N GLN A 146 9.72 -20.29 8.18
CA GLN A 146 8.50 -19.82 7.52
C GLN A 146 8.77 -18.61 6.63
N LEU A 147 8.11 -18.51 5.47
CA LEU A 147 8.06 -17.29 4.66
C LEU A 147 6.62 -16.99 4.23
N SER A 148 6.26 -15.72 4.25
CA SER A 148 4.99 -15.21 3.74
C SER A 148 5.20 -14.02 2.82
N ALA A 149 4.51 -14.01 1.69
CA ALA A 149 4.60 -12.93 0.70
C ALA A 149 3.28 -12.74 -0.04
N VAL A 150 2.86 -11.50 -0.24
CA VAL A 150 1.69 -11.15 -1.06
C VAL A 150 2.06 -11.35 -2.53
N LEU A 151 1.35 -12.25 -3.20
CA LEU A 151 1.60 -12.52 -4.61
C LEU A 151 0.99 -11.44 -5.49
N PRO A 152 1.71 -11.02 -6.55
CA PRO A 152 1.15 -10.11 -7.52
C PRO A 152 0.03 -10.80 -8.30
N LEU A 153 -0.79 -9.96 -8.93
CA LEU A 153 -1.81 -10.44 -9.84
C LEU A 153 -1.15 -11.10 -11.06
N PRO A 154 -1.78 -12.15 -11.63
CA PRO A 154 -1.32 -12.75 -12.88
C PRO A 154 -1.24 -11.70 -14.00
N ALA A 155 -0.28 -11.87 -14.91
CA ALA A 155 -0.16 -11.00 -16.07
C ALA A 155 -1.45 -11.00 -16.90
N GLY A 156 -1.95 -9.80 -17.24
CA GLY A 156 -3.19 -9.63 -18.01
C GLY A 156 -4.49 -9.70 -17.18
N ALA A 157 -4.42 -9.97 -15.88
CA ALA A 157 -5.60 -9.87 -15.01
C ALA A 157 -6.00 -8.41 -14.80
N ASP A 158 -7.30 -8.11 -14.83
CA ASP A 158 -7.81 -6.82 -14.37
C ASP A 158 -7.59 -6.71 -12.85
N PRO A 159 -6.81 -5.72 -12.37
CA PRO A 159 -6.51 -5.56 -10.95
C PRO A 159 -7.71 -5.28 -10.04
N TYR A 160 -8.88 -5.05 -10.63
CA TYR A 160 -10.12 -4.72 -9.94
C TYR A 160 -11.26 -5.74 -10.16
N ALA A 161 -11.18 -6.63 -11.16
CA ALA A 161 -12.33 -7.49 -11.53
C ALA A 161 -12.73 -8.52 -10.46
N LYS A 162 -11.74 -9.10 -9.75
CA LYS A 162 -11.97 -10.04 -8.64
C LYS A 162 -10.88 -9.87 -7.60
N PRO A 163 -11.10 -9.03 -6.58
CA PRO A 163 -10.10 -8.81 -5.56
C PRO A 163 -10.00 -10.06 -4.67
N GLN A 164 -8.92 -10.82 -4.83
CA GLN A 164 -8.53 -11.90 -3.93
C GLN A 164 -7.17 -11.55 -3.31
N TRP A 165 -7.02 -11.86 -2.02
CA TRP A 165 -5.73 -11.84 -1.37
C TRP A 165 -5.05 -13.17 -1.64
N ARG A 166 -3.92 -13.14 -2.36
CA ARG A 166 -3.12 -14.32 -2.67
C ARG A 166 -1.82 -14.20 -1.93
N GLU A 167 -1.57 -15.13 -1.02
CA GLU A 167 -0.39 -15.13 -0.17
C GLU A 167 0.38 -16.42 -0.37
N LEU A 168 1.64 -16.30 -0.77
CA LEU A 168 2.60 -17.38 -0.75
C LEU A 168 2.91 -17.73 0.70
N GLN A 169 2.77 -18.99 1.07
CA GLN A 169 3.29 -19.52 2.32
C GLN A 169 4.34 -20.58 2.05
N VAL A 170 5.47 -20.45 2.72
CA VAL A 170 6.55 -21.43 2.73
C VAL A 170 6.72 -21.88 4.17
N ARG A 171 6.81 -23.19 4.41
CA ARG A 171 7.17 -23.75 5.71
C ARG A 171 8.26 -24.81 5.53
N SER A 172 9.17 -24.91 6.49
CA SER A 172 10.12 -26.02 6.55
C SER A 172 9.40 -27.33 6.86
N GLY A 173 9.58 -28.34 6.01
CA GLY A 173 9.19 -29.73 6.28
C GLY A 173 10.26 -30.48 7.08
N GLN A 174 9.90 -31.67 7.58
CA GLN A 174 10.76 -32.49 8.45
C GLN A 174 12.03 -33.03 7.76
N ASP A 175 12.03 -33.11 6.42
CA ASP A 175 13.13 -33.67 5.62
C ASP A 175 13.99 -32.60 4.90
N GLY A 176 13.88 -31.33 5.31
CA GLY A 176 14.53 -30.20 4.61
C GLY A 176 13.88 -29.83 3.27
N ALA A 177 12.80 -30.52 2.88
CA ALA A 177 11.91 -30.09 1.81
C ALA A 177 11.03 -28.92 2.28
N LEU A 178 10.85 -27.89 1.45
CA LEU A 178 9.94 -26.79 1.74
C LEU A 178 8.52 -27.13 1.28
N ASP A 179 7.55 -26.97 2.17
CA ASP A 179 6.14 -26.92 1.79
C ASP A 179 5.82 -25.52 1.28
N ILE A 180 5.57 -25.39 -0.02
CA ILE A 180 5.30 -24.13 -0.70
C ILE A 180 3.87 -24.13 -1.22
N SER A 181 2.98 -23.44 -0.49
CA SER A 181 1.56 -23.35 -0.81
C SER A 181 1.11 -21.91 -1.07
N THR A 182 -0.09 -21.75 -1.61
CA THR A 182 -0.72 -20.45 -1.81
C THR A 182 -2.03 -20.45 -1.04
N ILE A 183 -2.23 -19.44 -0.20
CA ILE A 183 -3.51 -19.21 0.45
C ILE A 183 -4.23 -18.10 -0.28
N GLU A 184 -5.50 -18.36 -0.60
CA GLU A 184 -6.40 -17.37 -1.17
C GLU A 184 -7.45 -16.99 -0.15
N ARG A 185 -7.55 -15.70 0.17
CA ARG A 185 -8.55 -15.15 1.08
C ARG A 185 -9.43 -14.17 0.34
N LYS A 186 -10.73 -14.20 0.66
CA LYS A 186 -11.66 -13.18 0.21
C LYS A 186 -11.34 -11.87 0.94
N ILE A 187 -11.20 -10.79 0.20
CA ILE A 187 -11.03 -9.44 0.75
C ILE A 187 -12.34 -8.67 0.65
N GLU A 188 -12.62 -7.89 1.68
CA GLU A 188 -13.76 -6.98 1.71
C GLU A 188 -13.44 -5.74 0.87
N VAL A 189 -14.42 -5.26 0.12
CA VAL A 189 -14.31 -3.99 -0.61
C VAL A 189 -15.04 -2.93 0.18
N ARG A 190 -14.33 -1.86 0.56
CA ARG A 190 -14.88 -0.70 1.25
C ARG A 190 -14.77 0.52 0.35
N THR A 191 -15.79 1.36 0.35
CA THR A 191 -15.75 2.65 -0.36
C THR A 191 -15.19 3.73 0.56
N ARG A 192 -14.23 4.51 0.07
CA ARG A 192 -13.66 5.67 0.75
C ARG A 192 -13.98 6.94 0.00
N LEU A 193 -14.28 7.99 0.75
CA LEU A 193 -14.48 9.34 0.27
C LEU A 193 -13.30 10.18 0.74
N ALA A 194 -12.77 11.02 -0.14
CA ALA A 194 -11.72 11.98 0.21
C ALA A 194 -11.96 13.31 -0.48
N SER A 195 -11.54 14.39 0.18
CA SER A 195 -11.59 15.75 -0.36
C SER A 195 -10.31 16.47 -0.02
N ALA A 196 -9.76 17.20 -0.97
CA ALA A 196 -8.50 17.91 -0.80
C ALA A 196 -8.53 19.26 -1.52
N THR A 197 -8.02 20.29 -0.84
CA THR A 197 -7.79 21.62 -1.43
C THR A 197 -6.32 21.75 -1.80
N VAL A 198 -6.05 22.03 -3.07
CA VAL A 198 -4.70 22.16 -3.61
C VAL A 198 -3.99 23.34 -2.96
N ARG A 199 -2.84 23.07 -2.34
CA ARG A 199 -1.95 24.10 -1.76
C ARG A 199 -0.64 24.23 -2.52
N GLY A 200 -0.22 23.16 -3.19
CA GLY A 200 1.03 23.06 -3.95
C GLY A 200 0.96 21.92 -4.95
N ALA A 201 1.93 21.02 -4.95
CA ALA A 201 1.88 19.83 -5.80
C ALA A 201 0.66 18.96 -5.47
N LEU A 202 -0.03 18.48 -6.52
CA LEU A 202 -1.22 17.64 -6.38
C LEU A 202 -0.94 16.35 -5.61
N SER A 203 0.19 15.69 -5.88
CA SER A 203 0.59 14.46 -5.18
C SER A 203 0.74 14.68 -3.67
N THR A 204 1.39 15.77 -3.25
CA THR A 204 1.54 16.14 -1.84
C THR A 204 0.20 16.45 -1.20
N THR A 205 -0.66 17.18 -1.92
CA THR A 205 -2.02 17.51 -1.47
C THR A 205 -2.84 16.25 -1.21
N LEU A 206 -2.82 15.30 -2.15
CA LEU A 206 -3.53 14.02 -2.02
C LEU A 206 -2.96 13.16 -0.89
N SER A 207 -1.64 13.07 -0.77
CA SER A 207 -1.00 12.33 0.32
C SER A 207 -1.34 12.90 1.70
N GLN A 208 -1.44 14.23 1.84
CA GLN A 208 -1.86 14.88 3.09
C GLN A 208 -3.33 14.62 3.43
N ALA A 209 -4.16 14.34 2.43
CA ALA A 209 -5.55 13.92 2.60
C ALA A 209 -5.68 12.39 2.78
N ASN A 210 -4.59 11.67 3.05
CA ASN A 210 -4.53 10.21 3.16
C ASN A 210 -5.03 9.46 1.91
N VAL A 211 -4.96 10.10 0.74
CA VAL A 211 -5.28 9.45 -0.54
C VAL A 211 -4.04 8.68 -1.01
N PRO A 212 -4.15 7.36 -1.21
CA PRO A 212 -3.01 6.57 -1.67
C PRO A 212 -2.50 7.01 -3.05
N SER A 213 -1.19 6.91 -3.26
CA SER A 213 -0.52 7.37 -4.49
C SER A 213 -1.06 6.68 -5.74
N ALA A 214 -1.45 5.41 -5.65
CA ALA A 214 -2.07 4.65 -6.73
C ALA A 214 -3.41 5.28 -7.18
N VAL A 215 -4.23 5.75 -6.24
CA VAL A 215 -5.50 6.44 -6.54
C VAL A 215 -5.24 7.80 -7.18
N GLY A 216 -4.24 8.54 -6.68
CA GLY A 216 -3.81 9.80 -7.29
C GLY A 216 -3.31 9.63 -8.74
N ALA A 217 -2.60 8.53 -9.03
CA ALA A 217 -2.18 8.20 -10.38
C ALA A 217 -3.38 7.85 -11.30
N GLN A 218 -4.38 7.13 -10.78
CA GLN A 218 -5.64 6.86 -11.50
C GLN A 218 -6.37 8.18 -11.83
N LEU A 219 -6.49 9.08 -10.86
CA LEU A 219 -7.12 10.40 -11.04
C LEU A 219 -6.47 11.18 -12.19
N VAL A 220 -5.15 11.32 -12.18
CA VAL A 220 -4.42 12.03 -13.23
C VAL A 220 -4.65 11.39 -14.59
N ARG A 221 -4.65 10.04 -14.66
CA ARG A 221 -4.90 9.31 -15.91
C ARG A 221 -6.31 9.52 -16.46
N VAL A 222 -7.34 9.49 -15.59
CA VAL A 222 -8.75 9.65 -15.98
C VAL A 222 -9.02 11.05 -16.55
N PHE A 223 -8.43 12.09 -15.96
CA PHE A 223 -8.64 13.46 -16.42
C PHE A 223 -7.61 13.95 -17.45
N ALA A 224 -6.51 13.23 -17.67
CA ALA A 224 -5.45 13.60 -18.61
C ALA A 224 -5.97 13.99 -20.00
N PRO A 225 -6.99 13.32 -20.59
CA PRO A 225 -7.54 13.73 -21.87
C PRO A 225 -8.15 15.14 -21.82
N GLN A 226 -8.89 15.48 -20.77
CA GLN A 226 -9.63 16.74 -20.70
C GLN A 226 -8.81 17.90 -20.12
N VAL A 227 -7.81 17.60 -19.28
CA VAL A 227 -7.01 18.60 -18.58
C VAL A 227 -5.67 18.04 -18.15
N ASP A 228 -4.58 18.73 -18.49
CA ASP A 228 -3.28 18.50 -17.86
C ASP A 228 -3.35 19.02 -16.41
N MET A 229 -3.69 18.14 -15.47
CA MET A 229 -3.86 18.50 -14.06
C MET A 229 -2.59 19.10 -13.44
N ARG A 230 -1.40 18.69 -13.87
CA ARG A 230 -0.14 19.22 -13.34
C ARG A 230 0.03 20.70 -13.68
N ARG A 231 -0.43 21.10 -14.87
CA ARG A 231 -0.37 22.49 -15.34
C ARG A 231 -1.61 23.30 -15.03
N ALA A 232 -2.77 22.67 -14.88
CA ALA A 232 -4.04 23.35 -14.69
C ALA A 232 -4.30 23.70 -13.23
N MET A 233 -3.99 22.77 -12.31
CA MET A 233 -4.34 22.94 -10.91
C MET A 233 -3.53 24.05 -10.24
N ARG A 234 -4.19 24.87 -9.43
CA ARG A 234 -3.63 26.01 -8.70
C ARG A 234 -4.02 25.94 -7.23
N LYS A 235 -3.34 26.74 -6.42
CA LYS A 235 -3.70 26.92 -5.01
C LYS A 235 -5.17 27.37 -4.90
N GLY A 236 -5.95 26.67 -4.09
CA GLY A 236 -7.38 26.91 -3.89
C GLY A 236 -8.31 26.03 -4.72
N ASP A 237 -7.81 25.34 -5.74
CA ASP A 237 -8.58 24.35 -6.48
C ASP A 237 -8.93 23.15 -5.58
N ARG A 238 -10.04 22.46 -5.87
CA ARG A 238 -10.51 21.33 -5.07
C ARG A 238 -10.55 20.03 -5.86
N VAL A 239 -10.31 18.93 -5.17
CA VAL A 239 -10.42 17.56 -5.68
C VAL A 239 -11.24 16.75 -4.70
N SER A 240 -12.27 16.06 -5.20
CA SER A 240 -13.06 15.11 -4.42
C SER A 240 -13.07 13.75 -5.09
N LEU A 241 -12.98 12.69 -4.30
CA LEU A 241 -12.74 11.33 -4.76
C LEU A 241 -13.64 10.35 -4.03
N VAL A 242 -14.12 9.36 -4.76
CA VAL A 242 -14.75 8.14 -4.26
C VAL A 242 -13.96 6.97 -4.84
N TYR A 243 -13.39 6.12 -4.01
CA TYR A 243 -12.54 5.03 -4.45
C TYR A 243 -12.67 3.80 -3.55
N GLU A 244 -12.27 2.65 -4.07
CA GLU A 244 -12.26 1.39 -3.33
C GLU A 244 -10.99 1.24 -2.49
N MET A 245 -11.16 0.69 -1.29
CA MET A 245 -10.10 0.14 -0.45
C MET A 245 -10.45 -1.29 -0.12
N TYR A 246 -9.49 -2.19 -0.37
CA TYR A 246 -9.60 -3.58 0.02
C TYR A 246 -9.13 -3.75 1.45
N ALA A 247 -9.98 -4.39 2.26
CA ALA A 247 -9.71 -4.71 3.64
C ALA A 247 -9.64 -6.23 3.83
N LEU A 248 -8.69 -6.65 4.66
CA LEU A 248 -8.56 -8.01 5.16
C LEU A 248 -8.65 -7.95 6.68
N ASP A 249 -9.61 -8.66 7.26
CA ASP A 249 -9.86 -8.64 8.72
C ASP A 249 -10.03 -7.23 9.30
N GLY A 250 -10.65 -6.33 8.54
CA GLY A 250 -10.86 -4.92 8.93
C GLY A 250 -9.66 -3.99 8.69
N CYS A 251 -8.48 -4.52 8.36
CA CYS A 251 -7.29 -3.76 8.03
C CYS A 251 -7.22 -3.45 6.54
N GLU A 252 -6.98 -2.20 6.17
CA GLU A 252 -6.79 -1.82 4.76
C GLU A 252 -5.45 -2.33 4.24
N VAL A 253 -5.50 -3.18 3.21
CA VAL A 253 -4.31 -3.85 2.67
C VAL A 253 -3.95 -3.38 1.27
N ARG A 254 -4.92 -2.90 0.49
CA ARG A 254 -4.70 -2.53 -0.92
C ARG A 254 -5.73 -1.54 -1.42
N THR A 255 -5.31 -0.65 -2.31
CA THR A 255 -6.23 0.26 -3.02
C THR A 255 -6.91 -0.43 -4.19
N GLY A 256 -8.19 -0.15 -4.39
CA GLY A 256 -8.94 -0.57 -5.58
C GLY A 256 -9.12 0.56 -6.59
N ARG A 257 -10.25 0.52 -7.31
CA ARG A 257 -10.56 1.41 -8.42
C ARG A 257 -10.97 2.79 -7.92
N LEU A 258 -10.61 3.84 -8.68
CA LEU A 258 -11.27 5.13 -8.56
C LEU A 258 -12.70 5.01 -9.10
N LEU A 259 -13.71 5.15 -8.25
CA LEU A 259 -15.11 4.97 -8.62
C LEU A 259 -15.73 6.26 -9.16
N ALA A 260 -15.42 7.40 -8.52
CA ALA A 260 -15.85 8.70 -8.98
C ALA A 260 -14.86 9.78 -8.55
N ALA A 261 -14.81 10.86 -9.31
CA ALA A 261 -13.95 11.99 -8.98
C ALA A 261 -14.51 13.31 -9.51
N GLU A 262 -14.24 14.38 -8.78
CA GLU A 262 -14.56 15.74 -9.14
C GLU A 262 -13.30 16.60 -9.02
N ILE A 263 -13.08 17.46 -10.02
CA ILE A 263 -12.09 18.51 -9.97
C ILE A 263 -12.78 19.86 -10.19
N GLN A 264 -12.47 20.82 -9.32
CA GLN A 264 -12.91 22.20 -9.45
C GLN A 264 -11.65 23.05 -9.67
N THR A 265 -11.52 23.61 -10.88
CA THR A 265 -10.38 24.47 -11.23
C THR A 265 -10.83 25.64 -12.10
N ARG A 266 -10.38 26.85 -11.76
CA ARG A 266 -10.74 28.10 -12.47
C ARG A 266 -12.26 28.29 -12.66
N GLY A 267 -13.05 27.96 -11.63
CA GLY A 267 -14.51 28.04 -11.65
C GLY A 267 -15.21 27.00 -12.53
N LYS A 268 -14.48 26.03 -13.09
CA LYS A 268 -15.04 24.92 -13.87
C LYS A 268 -14.99 23.62 -13.08
N THR A 269 -16.13 22.96 -12.97
CA THR A 269 -16.25 21.62 -12.38
C THR A 269 -16.20 20.58 -13.49
N ARG A 270 -15.39 19.55 -13.31
CA ARG A 270 -15.39 18.35 -14.15
C ARG A 270 -15.53 17.12 -13.27
N GLN A 271 -16.40 16.21 -13.68
CA GLN A 271 -16.70 14.99 -12.94
C GLN A 271 -16.46 13.76 -13.81
N ALA A 272 -16.05 12.69 -13.13
CA ALA A 272 -15.81 11.37 -13.67
C ALA A 272 -16.55 10.35 -12.81
N VAL A 273 -17.23 9.39 -13.44
CA VAL A 273 -17.82 8.22 -12.80
C VAL A 273 -17.43 6.98 -13.57
N TRP A 274 -17.02 5.94 -12.85
CA TRP A 274 -16.72 4.64 -13.43
C TRP A 274 -18.02 3.87 -13.68
N PHE A 275 -18.10 3.19 -14.83
CA PHE A 275 -19.20 2.30 -15.18
C PHE A 275 -18.70 1.16 -16.08
N ALA A 276 -19.23 -0.03 -15.87
CA ALA A 276 -19.03 -1.17 -16.77
C ALA A 276 -20.39 -1.64 -17.28
N ALA A 277 -20.53 -1.66 -18.61
CA ALA A 277 -21.71 -2.18 -19.28
C ALA A 277 -21.83 -3.70 -19.07
N GLN A 278 -23.02 -4.26 -19.27
CA GLN A 278 -23.22 -5.69 -19.06
C GLN A 278 -22.37 -6.50 -20.05
N GLY A 279 -21.51 -7.39 -19.53
CA GLY A 279 -20.59 -8.18 -20.35
C GLY A 279 -19.30 -7.45 -20.77
N ASP A 280 -19.16 -6.16 -20.46
CA ASP A 280 -17.90 -5.44 -20.60
C ASP A 280 -17.09 -5.51 -19.30
N THR A 281 -16.03 -6.31 -19.31
CA THR A 281 -15.16 -6.50 -18.15
C THR A 281 -14.14 -5.37 -17.97
N ARG A 282 -13.93 -4.51 -18.97
CA ARG A 282 -12.97 -3.41 -18.88
C ARG A 282 -13.61 -2.20 -18.19
N GLY A 283 -14.86 -1.92 -18.58
CA GLY A 283 -15.58 -0.71 -18.21
C GLY A 283 -14.86 0.55 -18.66
N GLY A 284 -15.43 1.71 -18.32
CA GLY A 284 -14.90 3.01 -18.70
C GLY A 284 -15.24 4.10 -17.70
N TYR A 285 -14.62 5.26 -17.88
CA TYR A 285 -14.98 6.48 -17.14
C TYR A 285 -15.86 7.35 -18.01
N TYR A 286 -16.93 7.86 -17.42
CA TYR A 286 -17.91 8.72 -18.07
C TYR A 286 -18.14 9.99 -17.26
N THR A 287 -18.58 11.05 -17.92
CA THR A 287 -19.19 12.20 -17.24
C THR A 287 -20.54 11.76 -16.64
N PRO A 288 -21.09 12.50 -15.68
CA PRO A 288 -22.42 12.24 -15.14
C PRO A 288 -23.55 12.22 -16.18
N ALA A 289 -23.31 12.78 -17.38
CA ALA A 289 -24.25 12.77 -18.50
C ALA A 289 -24.11 11.51 -19.39
N GLY A 290 -23.23 10.56 -19.03
CA GLY A 290 -23.01 9.33 -19.79
C GLY A 290 -22.11 9.50 -21.02
N GLN A 291 -21.24 10.52 -21.03
CA GLN A 291 -20.27 10.74 -22.10
C GLN A 291 -18.92 10.17 -21.68
N GLY A 292 -18.24 9.40 -22.53
CA GLY A 292 -16.94 8.84 -22.17
C GLY A 292 -15.90 9.91 -21.82
N MET A 293 -14.89 9.54 -21.03
CA MET A 293 -13.76 10.41 -20.69
C MET A 293 -12.47 10.06 -21.42
N GLU A 294 -12.45 8.90 -22.08
CA GLU A 294 -11.30 8.41 -22.80
C GLU A 294 -11.10 9.18 -24.11
N LYS A 295 -9.83 9.28 -24.53
CA LYS A 295 -9.49 9.87 -25.81
C LYS A 295 -9.93 8.90 -26.91
N ILE A 296 -10.71 9.40 -27.88
CA ILE A 296 -11.25 8.57 -28.96
C ILE A 296 -10.17 8.24 -30.01
N TRP A 297 -9.08 9.01 -30.07
CA TRP A 297 -8.02 8.85 -31.06
C TRP A 297 -6.60 9.16 -30.56
N ALA A 298 -5.60 8.56 -31.20
CA ALA A 298 -4.19 8.86 -31.05
C ALA A 298 -3.88 10.34 -31.38
N SER A 299 -2.86 10.89 -30.73
CA SER A 299 -2.41 12.28 -30.95
C SER A 299 -1.76 12.52 -32.32
N SER A 300 -1.40 11.47 -33.06
CA SER A 300 -0.79 11.61 -34.38
C SER A 300 -1.06 10.35 -35.21
N PRO A 301 -1.36 10.49 -36.52
CA PRO A 301 -1.44 9.36 -37.45
C PRO A 301 -0.07 8.76 -37.79
N LEU A 302 1.02 9.46 -37.44
CA LEU A 302 2.39 9.00 -37.66
C LEU A 302 3.30 9.48 -36.52
N PRO A 303 3.38 8.73 -35.39
CA PRO A 303 4.17 9.12 -34.24
C PRO A 303 5.65 9.38 -34.60
N GLY A 304 6.18 10.53 -34.16
CA GLY A 304 7.56 10.94 -34.42
C GLY A 304 7.82 11.58 -35.79
N ALA A 305 6.84 11.61 -36.70
CA ALA A 305 6.97 12.29 -37.97
C ALA A 305 6.86 13.81 -37.83
N LYS A 306 7.65 14.54 -38.63
CA LYS A 306 7.62 16.00 -38.69
C LYS A 306 6.49 16.47 -39.61
N VAL A 307 5.74 17.48 -39.16
CA VAL A 307 4.79 18.20 -40.01
C VAL A 307 5.53 19.03 -41.05
N THR A 308 5.25 18.80 -42.33
CA THR A 308 5.82 19.57 -43.45
C THR A 308 4.90 20.66 -43.96
N SER A 309 3.58 20.44 -43.86
CA SER A 309 2.58 21.43 -44.26
C SER A 309 1.38 21.35 -43.32
N PRO A 310 1.02 22.44 -42.61
CA PRO A 310 -0.14 22.48 -41.73
C PRO A 310 -1.45 22.63 -42.51
N PHE A 311 -2.57 22.43 -41.82
CA PHE A 311 -3.91 22.74 -42.30
C PHE A 311 -4.11 24.25 -42.52
N GLY A 312 -4.88 24.62 -43.54
CA GLY A 312 -5.27 26.01 -43.81
C GLY A 312 -4.86 26.55 -45.18
N MET A 313 -5.15 27.84 -45.41
CA MET A 313 -4.88 28.51 -46.69
C MET A 313 -3.38 28.63 -46.97
N ARG A 314 -2.93 28.09 -48.10
CA ARG A 314 -1.53 28.18 -48.56
C ARG A 314 -1.44 28.31 -50.07
N VAL A 315 -0.25 28.61 -50.58
CA VAL A 315 0.03 28.52 -52.02
C VAL A 315 0.24 27.05 -52.38
N HIS A 316 -0.57 26.53 -53.28
CA HIS A 316 -0.51 25.13 -53.71
C HIS A 316 0.77 24.89 -54.55
N PRO A 317 1.54 23.83 -54.28
CA PRO A 317 2.90 23.68 -54.78
C PRO A 317 2.96 23.41 -56.28
N VAL A 318 1.90 22.82 -56.85
CA VAL A 318 1.81 22.47 -58.28
C VAL A 318 1.13 23.59 -59.07
N SER A 319 -0.12 23.95 -58.70
CA SER A 319 -0.93 24.97 -59.40
C SER A 319 -0.46 26.42 -59.13
N LYS A 320 0.37 26.65 -58.11
CA LYS A 320 0.86 27.97 -57.67
C LYS A 320 -0.23 28.98 -57.28
N ARG A 321 -1.47 28.52 -57.05
CA ARG A 321 -2.61 29.35 -56.60
C ARG A 321 -2.79 29.26 -55.09
N ARG A 322 -3.46 30.25 -54.48
CA ARG A 322 -3.90 30.15 -53.08
C ARG A 322 -5.05 29.16 -52.99
N GLU A 323 -4.84 28.06 -52.28
CA GLU A 323 -5.81 26.98 -52.11
C GLU A 323 -5.86 26.56 -50.63
N MET A 324 -7.00 26.00 -50.23
CA MET A 324 -7.18 25.46 -48.89
C MET A 324 -6.49 24.11 -48.78
N HIS A 325 -5.60 23.95 -47.80
CA HIS A 325 -5.08 22.63 -47.45
C HIS A 325 -6.03 21.96 -46.47
N GLU A 326 -6.71 20.92 -46.93
CA GLU A 326 -7.79 20.22 -46.21
C GLU A 326 -7.28 19.31 -45.07
N GLY A 327 -5.97 19.08 -45.02
CA GLY A 327 -5.31 18.22 -44.03
C GLY A 327 -3.95 18.73 -43.56
N VAL A 328 -3.16 17.81 -43.01
CA VAL A 328 -1.79 18.04 -42.54
C VAL A 328 -0.88 17.01 -43.20
N ASP A 329 0.25 17.48 -43.70
CA ASP A 329 1.26 16.63 -44.34
C ASP A 329 2.35 16.26 -43.34
N PHE A 330 2.59 14.96 -43.19
CA PHE A 330 3.64 14.38 -42.36
C PHE A 330 4.74 13.80 -43.23
N SER A 331 5.98 14.27 -43.06
CA SER A 331 7.13 13.71 -43.77
C SER A 331 7.34 12.25 -43.38
N ALA A 332 7.44 11.39 -44.39
CA ALA A 332 7.64 9.96 -44.19
C ALA A 332 8.37 9.34 -45.38
N ARG A 333 9.20 8.33 -45.15
CA ARG A 333 9.74 7.52 -46.25
C ARG A 333 8.62 6.67 -46.84
N ILE A 334 8.67 6.35 -48.14
CA ILE A 334 7.76 5.38 -48.74
C ILE A 334 7.84 4.05 -47.97
N GLY A 335 6.69 3.45 -47.69
CA GLY A 335 6.61 2.17 -47.00
C GLY A 335 6.49 2.26 -45.48
N THR A 336 6.52 3.47 -44.89
CA THR A 336 6.31 3.65 -43.45
C THR A 336 4.91 3.20 -43.07
N SER A 337 4.77 2.36 -42.04
CA SER A 337 3.48 1.84 -41.60
C SER A 337 2.57 2.98 -41.10
N VAL A 338 1.32 2.98 -41.55
CA VAL A 338 0.30 3.96 -41.17
C VAL A 338 -0.73 3.26 -40.27
N PRO A 339 -0.76 3.55 -38.96
CA PRO A 339 -1.81 3.08 -38.06
C PRO A 339 -3.10 3.90 -38.21
N SER A 340 -4.25 3.30 -37.92
CA SER A 340 -5.50 4.03 -37.69
C SER A 340 -5.39 4.85 -36.40
N VAL A 341 -5.77 6.13 -36.42
CA VAL A 341 -5.76 6.95 -35.20
C VAL A 341 -6.84 6.54 -34.20
N ALA A 342 -7.87 5.80 -34.61
CA ALA A 342 -8.97 5.40 -33.73
C ALA A 342 -9.65 4.13 -34.23
N GLU A 343 -10.42 3.48 -33.37
CA GLU A 343 -11.35 2.44 -33.81
C GLU A 343 -12.38 3.01 -34.80
N GLY A 344 -12.77 2.23 -35.80
CA GLY A 344 -13.73 2.71 -36.80
C GLY A 344 -14.05 1.69 -37.87
N ARG A 345 -14.87 2.11 -38.84
CA ARG A 345 -15.22 1.31 -40.01
C ARG A 345 -14.68 1.97 -41.27
N VAL A 346 -13.97 1.21 -42.09
CA VAL A 346 -13.46 1.69 -43.39
C VAL A 346 -14.64 2.01 -44.30
N LYS A 347 -14.82 3.29 -44.61
CA LYS A 347 -15.83 3.80 -45.55
C LYS A 347 -15.36 3.65 -46.99
N PHE A 348 -14.08 3.89 -47.25
CA PHE A 348 -13.47 3.78 -48.57
C PHE A 348 -12.02 3.34 -48.46
N ALA A 349 -11.56 2.51 -49.40
CA ALA A 349 -10.17 2.13 -49.56
C ALA A 349 -9.91 1.85 -51.05
N GLY A 350 -9.13 2.71 -51.71
CA GLY A 350 -8.86 2.62 -53.14
C GLY A 350 -8.16 3.86 -53.69
N MET A 351 -8.10 4.00 -55.02
CA MET A 351 -7.51 5.17 -55.67
C MET A 351 -8.56 6.27 -55.88
N GLN A 352 -8.24 7.53 -55.57
CA GLN A 352 -9.13 8.68 -55.76
C GLN A 352 -8.38 9.95 -56.20
N ASN A 353 -8.31 10.19 -57.51
CA ASN A 353 -7.80 11.43 -58.12
C ASN A 353 -6.51 11.96 -57.44
N GLY A 354 -6.53 13.22 -57.00
CA GLY A 354 -5.40 13.91 -56.37
C GLY A 354 -4.88 13.26 -55.09
N TYR A 355 -5.72 12.51 -54.35
CA TYR A 355 -5.28 11.78 -53.15
C TYR A 355 -4.43 10.55 -53.48
N GLY A 356 -4.46 10.04 -54.71
CA GLY A 356 -3.86 8.75 -55.05
C GLY A 356 -4.54 7.62 -54.29
N ASN A 357 -3.77 6.68 -53.75
CA ASN A 357 -4.32 5.65 -52.86
C ASN A 357 -4.72 6.27 -51.53
N VAL A 358 -5.98 6.09 -51.17
CA VAL A 358 -6.60 6.73 -50.00
C VAL A 358 -7.46 5.74 -49.22
N ILE A 359 -7.43 5.91 -47.90
CA ILE A 359 -8.31 5.22 -46.96
C ILE A 359 -9.13 6.27 -46.23
N LYS A 360 -10.44 6.08 -46.14
CA LYS A 360 -11.37 6.90 -45.35
C LYS A 360 -12.02 6.04 -44.29
N ILE A 361 -11.94 6.45 -43.03
CA ILE A 361 -12.44 5.69 -41.88
C ILE A 361 -13.44 6.54 -41.13
N VAL A 362 -14.63 6.00 -40.90
CA VAL A 362 -15.66 6.64 -40.07
C VAL A 362 -15.53 6.11 -38.65
N HIS A 363 -15.53 7.02 -37.70
CA HIS A 363 -15.43 6.75 -36.27
C HIS A 363 -16.75 7.08 -35.56
N PRO A 364 -17.00 6.52 -34.37
CA PRO A 364 -18.17 6.88 -33.56
C PRO A 364 -18.25 8.39 -33.31
N GLY A 365 -19.46 8.96 -33.26
CA GLY A 365 -19.65 10.39 -32.96
C GLY A 365 -19.61 11.33 -34.18
N GLY A 366 -19.65 10.79 -35.40
CA GLY A 366 -19.71 11.60 -36.63
C GLY A 366 -18.35 12.13 -37.08
N PHE A 367 -17.26 11.48 -36.66
CA PHE A 367 -15.91 11.81 -37.10
C PHE A 367 -15.47 10.94 -38.27
N GLU A 368 -14.66 11.48 -39.16
CA GLU A 368 -14.04 10.76 -40.28
C GLU A 368 -12.57 11.17 -40.40
N THR A 369 -11.70 10.20 -40.70
CA THR A 369 -10.29 10.45 -40.99
C THR A 369 -9.93 9.96 -42.38
N VAL A 370 -9.02 10.69 -43.04
CA VAL A 370 -8.56 10.40 -44.40
C VAL A 370 -7.05 10.23 -44.38
N TYR A 371 -6.56 9.16 -45.01
CA TYR A 371 -5.14 8.83 -45.13
C TYR A 371 -4.80 8.69 -46.61
N ALA A 372 -4.05 9.63 -47.17
CA ALA A 372 -3.81 9.73 -48.61
C ALA A 372 -2.33 9.59 -49.00
N HIS A 373 -2.09 9.56 -50.32
CA HIS A 373 -0.80 9.35 -50.98
C HIS A 373 -0.13 8.02 -50.64
N LEU A 374 -0.92 7.00 -50.27
CA LEU A 374 -0.40 5.71 -49.80
C LEU A 374 0.31 4.94 -50.93
N SER A 375 1.31 4.14 -50.59
CA SER A 375 1.91 3.17 -51.52
C SER A 375 1.17 1.84 -51.51
N ASN A 376 0.58 1.49 -50.37
CA ASN A 376 -0.16 0.25 -50.17
C ASN A 376 -1.33 0.45 -49.22
N ILE A 377 -2.44 -0.21 -49.53
CA ILE A 377 -3.66 -0.27 -48.73
C ILE A 377 -3.74 -1.69 -48.15
N ALA A 378 -3.86 -1.81 -46.83
CA ALA A 378 -3.90 -3.09 -46.11
C ALA A 378 -5.31 -3.46 -45.62
N VAL A 379 -6.32 -2.67 -45.96
CA VAL A 379 -7.72 -2.83 -45.49
C VAL A 379 -8.72 -2.73 -46.65
N LYS A 380 -9.96 -3.17 -46.41
CA LYS A 380 -11.04 -3.16 -47.41
C LYS A 380 -12.24 -2.34 -46.93
N PRO A 381 -13.07 -1.79 -47.83
CA PRO A 381 -14.33 -1.15 -47.45
C PRO A 381 -15.20 -2.07 -46.58
N GLY A 382 -15.83 -1.50 -45.55
CA GLY A 382 -16.65 -2.23 -44.58
C GLY A 382 -15.89 -2.87 -43.42
N GLN A 383 -14.56 -3.01 -43.51
CA GLN A 383 -13.73 -3.59 -42.44
C GLN A 383 -13.76 -2.72 -41.17
N VAL A 384 -13.89 -3.37 -40.01
CA VAL A 384 -13.70 -2.72 -38.70
C VAL A 384 -12.21 -2.72 -38.37
N VAL A 385 -11.69 -1.58 -37.92
CA VAL A 385 -10.31 -1.43 -37.49
C VAL A 385 -10.24 -0.94 -36.06
N GLU A 386 -9.19 -1.33 -35.35
CA GLU A 386 -8.88 -0.86 -34.00
C GLU A 386 -7.91 0.35 -34.05
N GLU A 387 -7.84 1.12 -32.97
CA GLU A 387 -6.78 2.13 -32.80
C GLU A 387 -5.40 1.45 -32.89
N GLY A 388 -4.47 2.07 -33.64
CA GLY A 388 -3.12 1.55 -33.79
C GLY A 388 -2.97 0.43 -34.83
N GLN A 389 -4.08 -0.16 -35.30
CA GLN A 389 -4.04 -1.17 -36.36
C GLN A 389 -3.43 -0.59 -37.64
N ILE A 390 -2.46 -1.29 -38.23
CA ILE A 390 -1.86 -0.87 -39.49
C ILE A 390 -2.87 -1.00 -40.63
N ILE A 391 -3.21 0.13 -41.25
CA ILE A 391 -4.20 0.23 -42.32
C ILE A 391 -3.58 0.37 -43.72
N GLY A 392 -2.30 0.76 -43.78
CA GLY A 392 -1.59 0.93 -45.04
C GLY A 392 -0.14 1.35 -44.83
N LYS A 393 0.49 1.80 -45.92
CA LYS A 393 1.86 2.32 -45.90
C LYS A 393 1.95 3.63 -46.67
N THR A 394 2.72 4.57 -46.13
CA THR A 394 2.98 5.88 -46.77
C THR A 394 3.58 5.71 -48.16
N GLY A 395 3.36 6.68 -49.03
CA GLY A 395 3.81 6.62 -50.41
C GLY A 395 4.02 8.01 -51.01
N ASN A 396 3.79 8.08 -52.31
CA ASN A 396 3.88 9.30 -53.11
C ASN A 396 2.90 9.23 -54.30
N THR A 397 1.73 8.60 -54.11
CA THR A 397 0.74 8.43 -55.19
C THR A 397 -0.16 9.66 -55.31
N GLY A 398 -0.80 9.86 -56.47
CA GLY A 398 -1.65 11.03 -56.71
C GLY A 398 -0.84 12.33 -56.92
N THR A 399 -1.42 13.47 -56.56
CA THR A 399 -0.78 14.78 -56.67
C THR A 399 0.08 15.05 -55.45
N SER A 400 1.33 14.56 -55.47
CA SER A 400 2.29 14.72 -54.39
C SER A 400 3.66 15.13 -54.92
N THR A 401 4.34 16.06 -54.24
CA THR A 401 5.68 16.54 -54.62
C THR A 401 6.81 15.68 -54.06
N GLY A 402 6.54 14.83 -53.08
CA GLY A 402 7.52 13.95 -52.46
C GLY A 402 6.90 13.08 -51.37
N PRO A 403 7.61 12.04 -50.89
CA PRO A 403 7.04 11.07 -49.94
C PRO A 403 6.53 11.71 -48.64
N HIS A 404 5.24 11.52 -48.37
CA HIS A 404 4.57 12.00 -47.16
C HIS A 404 3.26 11.25 -46.92
N LEU A 405 2.67 11.45 -45.74
CA LEU A 405 1.28 11.12 -45.45
C LEU A 405 0.47 12.42 -45.44
N HIS A 406 -0.54 12.52 -46.28
CA HIS A 406 -1.57 13.55 -46.16
C HIS A 406 -2.71 13.02 -45.29
N PHE A 407 -2.98 13.70 -44.19
CA PHE A 407 -3.97 13.29 -43.19
C PHE A 407 -5.03 14.37 -42.98
N GLU A 408 -6.29 13.99 -43.09
CA GLU A 408 -7.41 14.90 -42.82
C GLU A 408 -8.25 14.41 -41.66
N PHE A 409 -8.91 15.37 -41.02
CA PHE A 409 -9.86 15.13 -39.94
C PHE A 409 -11.16 15.87 -40.22
N HIS A 410 -12.27 15.16 -40.17
CA HIS A 410 -13.60 15.70 -40.48
C HIS A 410 -14.52 15.53 -39.27
N VAL A 411 -15.29 16.56 -38.94
CA VAL A 411 -16.27 16.58 -37.84
C VAL A 411 -17.65 16.87 -38.43
N ALA A 412 -18.57 15.91 -38.33
CA ALA A 412 -19.91 16.02 -38.90
C ALA A 412 -19.91 16.42 -40.40
N GLY A 413 -18.92 15.94 -41.16
CA GLY A 413 -18.75 16.23 -42.59
C GLY A 413 -18.02 17.54 -42.92
N HIS A 414 -17.55 18.29 -41.91
CA HIS A 414 -16.76 19.51 -42.11
C HIS A 414 -15.28 19.29 -41.80
N LEU A 415 -14.40 19.94 -42.58
CA LEU A 415 -12.96 19.92 -42.36
C LEU A 415 -12.59 20.51 -41.00
N ALA A 416 -11.70 19.84 -40.27
CA ALA A 416 -11.16 20.27 -39.00
C ALA A 416 -9.64 20.14 -39.00
N ASP A 417 -8.94 21.11 -38.40
CA ASP A 417 -7.48 21.09 -38.27
C ASP A 417 -7.01 19.86 -37.48
N PRO A 418 -6.33 18.88 -38.12
CA PRO A 418 -5.89 17.67 -37.46
C PRO A 418 -4.95 17.91 -36.26
N LEU A 419 -4.15 18.98 -36.26
CA LEU A 419 -3.26 19.31 -35.14
C LEU A 419 -4.02 19.87 -33.94
N ARG A 420 -5.12 20.59 -34.18
CA ARG A 420 -6.06 20.95 -33.10
C ARG A 420 -6.81 19.73 -32.61
N MET A 421 -7.25 18.87 -33.53
CA MET A 421 -7.97 17.64 -33.19
C MET A 421 -7.11 16.65 -32.41
N ALA A 422 -5.80 16.58 -32.67
CA ALA A 422 -4.85 15.81 -31.87
C ALA A 422 -4.85 16.17 -30.38
N SER A 423 -5.20 17.41 -30.04
CA SER A 423 -5.34 17.91 -28.66
C SER A 423 -6.81 18.03 -28.22
N TYR A 424 -7.74 17.89 -29.16
CA TYR A 424 -9.16 17.90 -28.89
C TYR A 424 -9.58 16.56 -28.30
N VAL A 425 -10.32 16.64 -27.21
CA VAL A 425 -11.00 15.49 -26.62
C VAL A 425 -12.48 15.79 -26.75
N PRO A 426 -13.15 15.22 -27.78
CA PRO A 426 -14.60 15.22 -27.77
C PRO A 426 -15.07 14.55 -26.50
N GLN A 427 -16.32 14.82 -26.12
CA GLN A 427 -17.07 13.93 -25.24
C GLN A 427 -16.81 12.49 -25.70
N GLY A 428 -16.09 11.72 -24.88
CA GLY A 428 -15.58 10.39 -25.23
C GLY A 428 -16.69 9.44 -25.62
N ARG A 429 -16.35 8.22 -26.03
CA ARG A 429 -17.32 7.22 -26.52
C ARG A 429 -18.56 7.19 -25.62
N PRO A 430 -19.77 7.51 -26.15
CA PRO A 430 -20.97 7.54 -25.33
C PRO A 430 -21.30 6.13 -24.83
N LEU A 431 -22.17 6.05 -23.83
CA LEU A 431 -22.70 4.77 -23.37
C LEU A 431 -23.22 3.92 -24.54
N PRO A 432 -22.99 2.60 -24.53
CA PRO A 432 -23.58 1.70 -25.51
C PRO A 432 -25.10 1.86 -25.60
N PRO A 433 -25.72 1.60 -26.77
CA PRO A 433 -27.17 1.60 -26.90
C PRO A 433 -27.82 0.70 -25.83
N GLY A 434 -28.82 1.22 -25.11
CA GLY A 434 -29.50 0.50 -24.02
C GLY A 434 -28.89 0.68 -22.62
N GLU A 435 -27.65 1.15 -22.49
CA GLU A 435 -26.95 1.23 -21.19
C GLU A 435 -27.22 2.52 -20.40
N LYS A 436 -28.02 3.46 -20.95
CA LYS A 436 -28.32 4.74 -20.27
C LYS A 436 -29.01 4.55 -18.92
N ALA A 437 -30.08 3.75 -18.87
CA ALA A 437 -30.81 3.53 -17.62
C ALA A 437 -29.98 2.75 -16.58
N PRO A 438 -29.30 1.63 -16.92
CA PRO A 438 -28.34 0.97 -16.04
C PRO A 438 -27.25 1.90 -15.53
N PHE A 439 -26.69 2.75 -16.39
CA PHE A 439 -25.67 3.74 -16.00
C PHE A 439 -26.17 4.70 -14.93
N TYR A 440 -27.34 5.32 -15.13
CA TYR A 440 -27.87 6.28 -14.17
C TYR A 440 -28.22 5.61 -12.84
N ALA A 441 -28.74 4.38 -12.87
CA ALA A 441 -29.03 3.61 -11.67
C ALA A 441 -27.74 3.21 -10.92
N ALA A 442 -26.75 2.65 -11.62
CA ALA A 442 -25.50 2.18 -11.04
C ALA A 442 -24.64 3.31 -10.47
N THR A 443 -24.68 4.50 -11.09
CA THR A 443 -23.86 5.65 -10.67
C THR A 443 -24.56 6.59 -9.69
N ALA A 444 -25.85 6.40 -9.39
CA ALA A 444 -26.61 7.28 -8.49
C ALA A 444 -25.98 7.42 -7.10
N VAL A 445 -25.58 6.29 -6.51
CA VAL A 445 -24.91 6.26 -5.20
C VAL A 445 -23.55 6.94 -5.26
N LEU A 446 -22.76 6.65 -6.29
CA LEU A 446 -21.43 7.26 -6.48
C LEU A 446 -21.51 8.78 -6.64
N ARG A 447 -22.51 9.27 -7.38
CA ARG A 447 -22.77 10.71 -7.56
C ARG A 447 -23.16 11.38 -6.23
N THR A 448 -23.96 10.70 -5.42
CA THR A 448 -24.36 11.18 -4.09
C THR A 448 -23.16 11.24 -3.15
N GLN A 449 -22.35 10.18 -3.10
CA GLN A 449 -21.12 10.14 -2.31
C GLN A 449 -20.10 11.20 -2.77
N LEU A 450 -19.97 11.42 -4.08
CA LEU A 450 -19.09 12.45 -4.62
C LEU A 450 -19.55 13.85 -4.22
N ALA A 451 -20.85 14.13 -4.25
CA ALA A 451 -21.40 15.40 -3.79
C ALA A 451 -21.14 15.64 -2.28
N GLN A 452 -21.27 14.59 -1.46
CA GLN A 452 -20.90 14.64 -0.03
C GLN A 452 -19.40 14.95 0.15
N ALA A 453 -18.52 14.28 -0.62
CA ALA A 453 -17.09 14.54 -0.57
C ALA A 453 -16.71 15.96 -1.04
N ALA A 454 -17.44 16.52 -2.01
CA ALA A 454 -17.24 17.88 -2.50
C ALA A 454 -17.65 18.98 -1.49
N GLY A 455 -18.25 18.60 -0.37
CA GLY A 455 -18.78 19.54 0.62
C GLY A 455 -20.03 20.25 0.11
N GLY A 456 -20.80 19.61 -0.77
CA GLY A 456 -22.09 20.13 -1.21
C GLY A 456 -23.08 20.14 -0.06
N ASP A 457 -23.69 21.30 0.18
CA ASP A 457 -24.92 21.44 0.96
C ASP A 457 -25.89 20.32 0.59
N ALA A 458 -26.47 19.71 1.62
CA ALA A 458 -27.42 18.62 1.50
C ALA A 458 -28.42 18.84 0.35
N VAL A 459 -28.48 17.85 -0.54
CA VAL A 459 -29.72 17.41 -1.21
C VAL A 459 -30.58 18.55 -1.79
N ARG A 460 -30.29 18.99 -3.01
CA ARG A 460 -31.36 19.40 -3.93
C ARG A 460 -31.60 18.27 -4.92
N LEU A 461 -32.33 17.26 -4.45
CA LEU A 461 -33.11 16.40 -5.32
C LEU A 461 -34.08 17.32 -6.08
N ALA A 462 -33.81 17.56 -7.35
CA ALA A 462 -34.82 18.08 -8.25
C ALA A 462 -35.95 17.04 -8.26
N ARG A 463 -37.12 17.43 -7.74
CA ARG A 463 -38.38 16.74 -7.97
C ARG A 463 -38.63 16.73 -9.47
N ALA A 464 -39.09 15.58 -9.97
CA ALA A 464 -39.77 15.50 -11.24
C ALA A 464 -41.13 16.20 -11.06
N ASP A 465 -41.35 17.25 -11.84
CA ASP A 465 -42.68 17.63 -12.34
C ASP A 465 -42.64 17.48 -13.86
#